data_AF-A0A2M8DA29-F1
#
_entry.id   AF-A0A2M8DA29-F1
#
_cell.length_a   1.000
_cell.length_b   1.000
_cell.length_c   1.000
_cell.angle_alpha   90.00
_cell.angle_beta   90.00
_cell.angle_gamma   90.00
#
_symmetry.space_group_name_H-M   'P 1'
#
loop_
_entity.id
_entity.type
_entity.pdbx_description
1 polymer ?
#
loop_
_entity_poly.entity_id
_entity_poly.type
_entity_poly.pdbx_seq_one_letter_code
_entity_poly.pdbx_strand_id
1 'polypeptide(L)'
;MSKRFLITGGCGFIGHHLIEGVLKTTDWEIIILDALTYAGSLNRLTDIDIWPKEKHRVKFVWHDLKAPISETTHKMIGELDYVWHLAAESDVGRSLENSIPFVMSNVVGTANLLEYVKKYQPNIEKFVTFSTDEVFGPAPIGVEYKEGDTCNPSNPYSASKEGQEAISKAFAFSFGLPIMITRTMNCIGERQHPEKFIPKTVKAILEGKPVV
;
A
#
# COMPACT_ATOMS: atom_id res chain seq x y z
N MET A 1 -23.05 10.45 -7.84
CA MET A 1 -22.49 11.21 -6.70
C MET A 1 -21.00 10.91 -6.67
N SER A 2 -20.17 11.91 -6.35
CA SER A 2 -18.73 11.69 -6.19
C SER A 2 -18.49 10.65 -5.09
N LYS A 3 -17.51 9.77 -5.31
CA LYS A 3 -17.14 8.68 -4.40
C LYS A 3 -16.02 9.12 -3.47
N ARG A 4 -15.98 8.55 -2.25
CA ARG A 4 -14.93 8.79 -1.26
C ARG A 4 -14.03 7.57 -1.14
N PHE A 5 -12.75 7.80 -1.38
CA PHE A 5 -11.73 6.78 -1.51
C PHE A 5 -10.64 6.97 -0.45
N LEU A 6 -10.39 5.96 0.37
CA LEU A 6 -9.26 5.94 1.30
C LEU A 6 -8.08 5.19 0.69
N ILE A 7 -6.91 5.83 0.66
CA ILE A 7 -5.64 5.18 0.34
C ILE A 7 -4.75 5.18 1.58
N THR A 8 -4.26 4.01 1.97
CA THR A 8 -3.20 3.96 2.99
C THR A 8 -1.83 3.90 2.32
N GLY A 9 -0.83 4.59 2.86
CA GLY A 9 0.50 4.63 2.24
C GLY A 9 0.55 5.50 0.98
N GLY A 10 -0.41 6.42 0.85
CA GLY A 10 -0.55 7.29 -0.33
C GLY A 10 0.64 8.21 -0.58
N CYS A 11 1.48 8.46 0.43
CA CYS A 11 2.70 9.28 0.28
C CYS A 11 3.91 8.45 -0.18
N GLY A 12 3.74 7.15 -0.39
CA GLY A 12 4.75 6.23 -0.92
C GLY A 12 4.90 6.30 -2.45
N PHE A 13 5.75 5.43 -3.00
CA PHE A 13 6.03 5.38 -4.44
C PHE A 13 4.79 5.00 -5.27
N ILE A 14 4.11 3.88 -5.00
CA ILE A 14 2.96 3.48 -5.81
C ILE A 14 1.74 4.36 -5.50
N GLY A 15 1.58 4.73 -4.22
CA GLY A 15 0.43 5.49 -3.74
C GLY A 15 0.22 6.83 -4.45
N HIS A 16 1.27 7.62 -4.68
CA HIS A 16 1.10 8.92 -5.33
C HIS A 16 0.74 8.82 -6.81
N HIS A 17 1.24 7.81 -7.54
CA HIS A 17 0.83 7.54 -8.93
C HIS A 17 -0.64 7.14 -9.00
N LEU A 18 -1.11 6.40 -8.01
CA LEU A 18 -2.50 5.99 -7.90
C LEU A 18 -3.42 7.17 -7.62
N ILE A 19 -3.01 8.06 -6.71
CA ILE A 19 -3.68 9.32 -6.42
C ILE A 19 -3.73 10.19 -7.68
N GLU A 20 -2.61 10.33 -8.39
CA GLU A 20 -2.55 11.07 -9.65
C GLU A 20 -3.54 10.51 -10.68
N GLY A 21 -3.59 9.19 -10.85
CA GLY A 21 -4.54 8.52 -11.75
C GLY A 21 -5.99 8.82 -11.38
N VAL A 22 -6.37 8.69 -10.11
CA VAL A 22 -7.72 9.00 -9.62
C VAL A 22 -8.06 10.47 -9.85
N LEU A 23 -7.17 11.38 -9.50
CA LEU A 23 -7.40 12.81 -9.71
C LEU A 23 -7.56 13.17 -11.20
N LYS A 24 -6.84 12.50 -12.11
CA LYS A 24 -6.95 12.74 -13.56
C LYS A 24 -8.22 12.16 -14.18
N THR A 25 -8.74 11.07 -13.64
CA THR A 25 -9.75 10.24 -14.33
C THR A 25 -11.14 10.25 -13.67
N THR A 26 -11.25 10.77 -12.44
CA THR A 26 -12.52 10.81 -11.70
C THR A 26 -12.72 12.14 -10.97
N ASP A 27 -13.95 12.34 -10.49
CA ASP A 27 -14.34 13.43 -9.60
C ASP A 27 -14.28 13.04 -8.11
N TRP A 28 -13.62 11.92 -7.77
CA TRP A 28 -13.62 11.33 -6.43
C TRP A 28 -12.85 12.18 -5.40
N GLU A 29 -13.28 12.10 -4.15
CA GLU A 29 -12.54 12.60 -2.99
C GLU A 29 -11.57 11.53 -2.48
N ILE A 30 -10.36 11.95 -2.13
CA ILE A 30 -9.27 11.08 -1.70
C ILE A 30 -8.92 11.40 -0.25
N ILE A 31 -8.95 10.39 0.60
CA ILE A 31 -8.42 10.45 1.96
C ILE A 31 -7.12 9.65 1.97
N ILE A 32 -6.01 10.29 2.32
CA ILE A 32 -4.72 9.65 2.49
C ILE A 32 -4.53 9.35 3.98
N LEU A 33 -4.27 8.08 4.30
CA LEU A 33 -3.87 7.64 5.64
C LEU A 33 -2.42 7.18 5.60
N ASP A 34 -1.52 7.93 6.20
CA ASP A 34 -0.08 7.61 6.14
C ASP A 34 0.61 7.94 7.46
N ALA A 35 1.60 7.12 7.81
CA ALA A 35 2.44 7.34 8.98
C ALA A 35 3.64 8.26 8.68
N LEU A 36 3.90 8.54 7.38
CA LEU A 36 5.07 9.29 6.92
C LEU A 36 6.38 8.70 7.47
N THR A 37 6.54 7.37 7.33
CA THR A 37 7.81 6.71 7.64
C THR A 37 8.91 7.17 6.67
N TYR A 38 10.11 6.57 6.75
CA TYR A 38 11.23 6.92 5.87
C TYR A 38 10.87 6.90 4.36
N ALA A 39 9.90 6.08 3.97
CA ALA A 39 9.50 5.92 2.57
C ALA A 39 8.41 6.91 2.14
N GLY A 40 7.74 7.59 3.07
CA GLY A 40 6.64 8.52 2.79
C GLY A 40 7.10 9.95 2.59
N SER A 41 6.59 10.63 1.57
CA SER A 41 6.86 12.06 1.36
C SER A 41 5.67 12.77 0.72
N LEU A 42 5.21 13.85 1.36
CA LEU A 42 4.14 14.71 0.82
C LEU A 42 4.58 15.46 -0.45
N ASN A 43 5.89 15.65 -0.66
CA ASN A 43 6.41 16.33 -1.85
C ASN A 43 6.06 15.58 -3.13
N ARG A 44 5.92 14.25 -3.07
CA ARG A 44 5.49 13.44 -4.23
C ARG A 44 4.08 13.80 -4.72
N LEU A 45 3.23 14.33 -3.84
CA LEU A 45 1.89 14.77 -4.20
C LEU A 45 1.92 16.15 -4.86
N THR A 46 2.78 17.04 -4.36
CA THR A 46 2.89 18.41 -4.90
C THR A 46 3.51 18.44 -6.30
N ASP A 47 4.29 17.41 -6.65
CA ASP A 47 4.91 17.24 -7.98
C ASP A 47 3.94 16.66 -9.03
N ILE A 48 2.67 16.41 -8.68
CA ILE A 48 1.64 16.01 -9.64
C ILE A 48 1.18 17.26 -10.40
N ASP A 49 1.23 17.24 -11.75
CA ASP A 49 0.92 18.42 -12.59
C ASP A 49 -0.46 19.05 -12.31
N ILE A 50 -1.45 18.22 -12.01
CA ILE A 50 -2.82 18.66 -11.74
C ILE A 50 -3.05 19.03 -10.27
N TRP A 51 -2.06 18.83 -9.38
CA TRP A 51 -2.18 19.07 -7.94
C TRP A 51 -2.69 20.47 -7.59
N PRO A 52 -2.19 21.58 -8.18
CA PRO A 52 -2.68 22.91 -7.83
C PRO A 52 -4.18 23.10 -8.03
N LYS A 53 -4.75 22.41 -9.04
CA LYS A 53 -6.18 22.46 -9.36
C LYS A 53 -6.99 21.50 -8.48
N GLU A 54 -6.47 20.29 -8.27
CA GLU A 54 -7.25 19.19 -7.70
C GLU A 54 -7.00 18.92 -6.22
N LYS A 55 -6.02 19.57 -5.58
CA LYS A 55 -5.67 19.35 -4.16
C LYS A 55 -6.84 19.50 -3.18
N HIS A 56 -7.89 20.24 -3.55
CA HIS A 56 -9.08 20.41 -2.72
C HIS A 56 -9.87 19.11 -2.52
N ARG A 57 -9.69 18.12 -3.41
CA ARG A 57 -10.26 16.76 -3.29
C ARG A 57 -9.43 15.82 -2.42
N VAL A 58 -8.27 16.26 -1.94
CA VAL A 58 -7.34 15.41 -1.20
C VAL A 58 -7.25 15.85 0.25
N LYS A 59 -7.55 14.92 1.16
CA LYS A 59 -7.41 15.10 2.61
C LYS A 59 -6.33 14.17 3.14
N PHE A 60 -5.38 14.72 3.89
CA PHE A 60 -4.39 13.94 4.60
C PHE A 60 -4.81 13.71 6.05
N VAL A 61 -4.67 12.47 6.51
CA VAL A 61 -4.84 12.07 7.91
C VAL A 61 -3.59 11.29 8.31
N TRP A 62 -2.84 11.82 9.29
CA TRP A 62 -1.73 11.07 9.85
C TRP A 62 -2.28 9.95 10.73
N HIS A 63 -1.83 8.71 10.50
CA HIS A 63 -2.09 7.60 11.39
C HIS A 63 -1.09 6.47 11.13
N ASP A 64 -0.56 5.91 12.20
CA ASP A 64 0.25 4.69 12.13
C ASP A 64 -0.65 3.47 12.32
N LEU A 65 -0.82 2.67 11.26
CA LEU A 65 -1.67 1.48 11.28
C LEU A 65 -1.22 0.42 12.30
N LYS A 66 0.01 0.50 12.83
CA LYS A 66 0.42 -0.33 13.97
C LYS A 66 -0.48 -0.13 15.21
N ALA A 67 -1.14 1.01 15.32
CA ALA A 67 -2.15 1.29 16.34
C ALA A 67 -3.59 1.19 15.77
N PRO A 68 -4.57 0.74 16.58
CA PRO A 68 -5.97 0.76 16.20
C PRO A 68 -6.45 2.16 15.79
N ILE A 69 -7.33 2.23 14.78
CA ILE A 69 -7.91 3.49 14.32
C ILE A 69 -9.05 3.89 15.29
N SER A 70 -8.89 5.03 15.95
CA SER A 70 -9.84 5.53 16.95
C SER A 70 -11.10 6.12 16.32
N GLU A 71 -12.15 6.32 17.12
CA GLU A 71 -13.35 7.06 16.70
C GLU A 71 -13.04 8.51 16.31
N THR A 72 -12.07 9.16 16.97
CA THR A 72 -11.60 10.50 16.59
C THR A 72 -10.99 10.49 15.20
N THR A 73 -10.16 9.48 14.89
CA THR A 73 -9.60 9.30 13.55
C THR A 73 -10.69 8.99 12.53
N HIS A 74 -11.69 8.18 12.89
CA HIS A 74 -12.86 7.95 12.05
C HIS A 74 -13.59 9.25 11.69
N LYS A 75 -13.86 10.14 12.67
CA LYS A 75 -14.51 11.44 12.42
C LYS A 75 -13.71 12.32 11.45
N MET A 76 -12.39 12.18 11.42
CA MET A 76 -11.55 12.86 10.42
C MET A 76 -11.67 12.21 9.03
N ILE A 77 -11.80 10.89 8.93
CA ILE A 77 -11.92 10.16 7.65
C ILE A 77 -13.33 10.29 7.06
N GLY A 78 -14.37 10.07 7.87
CA GLY A 78 -15.78 9.99 7.48
C GLY A 78 -16.13 8.68 6.76
N GLU A 79 -17.31 8.62 6.13
CA GLU A 79 -17.79 7.46 5.36
C GLU A 79 -17.01 7.26 4.06
N LEU A 80 -16.78 6.02 3.67
CA LEU A 80 -15.98 5.64 2.51
C LEU A 80 -16.76 4.69 1.59
N ASP A 81 -16.58 4.85 0.29
CA ASP A 81 -17.04 3.86 -0.71
C ASP A 81 -15.95 2.80 -0.96
N TYR A 82 -14.67 3.23 -0.98
CA TYR A 82 -13.54 2.37 -1.34
C TYR A 82 -12.35 2.53 -0.40
N VAL A 83 -11.62 1.44 -0.16
CA VAL A 83 -10.30 1.45 0.51
C VAL A 83 -9.26 0.75 -0.38
N TRP A 84 -8.15 1.42 -0.68
CA TRP A 84 -6.94 0.79 -1.24
C TRP A 84 -5.81 0.80 -0.21
N HIS A 85 -5.47 -0.39 0.28
CA HIS A 85 -4.50 -0.58 1.33
C HIS A 85 -3.11 -0.86 0.73
N LEU A 86 -2.29 0.19 0.59
CA LEU A 86 -0.91 0.10 0.07
C LEU A 86 0.16 0.27 1.17
N ALA A 87 -0.21 0.79 2.34
CA ALA A 87 0.72 0.99 3.46
C ALA A 87 1.36 -0.34 3.88
N ALA A 88 2.69 -0.41 3.81
CA ALA A 88 3.48 -1.56 4.21
C ALA A 88 4.95 -1.16 4.38
N GLU A 89 5.68 -1.92 5.19
CA GLU A 89 7.13 -2.04 5.04
C GLU A 89 7.44 -2.94 3.85
N SER A 90 8.33 -2.50 2.96
CA SER A 90 8.50 -3.08 1.61
C SER A 90 9.94 -3.38 1.20
N ASP A 91 10.91 -3.18 2.09
CA ASP A 91 12.31 -3.41 1.75
C ASP A 91 12.79 -4.79 2.22
N VAL A 92 13.06 -5.69 1.26
CA VAL A 92 13.52 -7.05 1.55
C VAL A 92 14.80 -7.06 2.39
N GLY A 93 15.77 -6.18 2.09
CA GLY A 93 17.03 -6.09 2.81
C GLY A 93 16.81 -5.76 4.29
N ARG A 94 16.02 -4.71 4.57
CA ARG A 94 15.66 -4.35 5.95
C ARG A 94 14.88 -5.44 6.68
N SER A 95 14.08 -6.22 5.95
CA SER A 95 13.31 -7.32 6.56
C SER A 95 14.21 -8.46 7.08
N LEU A 96 15.37 -8.67 6.46
CA LEU A 96 16.37 -9.65 6.89
C LEU A 96 17.15 -9.16 8.12
N GLU A 97 17.36 -7.85 8.24
CA GLU A 97 18.01 -7.23 9.40
C GLU A 97 17.07 -7.20 10.61
N ASN A 98 15.81 -6.80 10.42
CA ASN A 98 14.79 -6.78 11.47
C ASN A 98 13.39 -7.00 10.89
N SER A 99 12.80 -8.16 11.20
CA SER A 99 11.49 -8.56 10.69
C SER A 99 10.30 -7.98 11.48
N ILE A 100 10.51 -7.52 12.71
CA ILE A 100 9.41 -7.07 13.59
C ILE A 100 8.62 -5.89 12.99
N PRO A 101 9.26 -4.83 12.43
CA PRO A 101 8.53 -3.75 11.76
C PRO A 101 7.62 -4.22 10.62
N PHE A 102 8.02 -5.28 9.90
CA PHE A 102 7.23 -5.85 8.80
C PHE A 102 5.99 -6.56 9.31
N VAL A 103 6.12 -7.38 10.36
CA VAL A 103 4.95 -8.01 10.99
C VAL A 103 4.00 -6.96 11.56
N MET A 104 4.53 -5.96 12.25
CA MET A 104 3.72 -4.90 12.85
C MET A 104 3.02 -4.05 11.78
N SER A 105 3.72 -3.64 10.73
CA SER A 105 3.13 -2.79 9.70
C SER A 105 2.20 -3.56 8.77
N ASN A 106 2.62 -4.74 8.32
CA ASN A 106 1.93 -5.45 7.25
C ASN A 106 0.82 -6.33 7.83
N VAL A 107 1.08 -7.08 8.91
CA VAL A 107 0.05 -7.99 9.47
C VAL A 107 -0.83 -7.26 10.47
N VAL A 108 -0.25 -6.71 11.53
CA VAL A 108 -1.02 -6.01 12.58
C VAL A 108 -1.68 -4.75 12.01
N GLY A 109 -0.99 -4.02 11.14
CA GLY A 109 -1.53 -2.85 10.47
C GLY A 109 -2.74 -3.15 9.59
N THR A 110 -2.67 -4.22 8.78
CA THR A 110 -3.85 -4.69 8.03
C THR A 110 -4.98 -5.12 8.95
N ALA A 111 -4.71 -5.87 10.03
CA ALA A 111 -5.74 -6.28 10.98
C ALA A 111 -6.46 -5.08 11.62
N ASN A 112 -5.71 -4.07 12.06
CA ASN A 112 -6.28 -2.84 12.62
C ASN A 112 -7.15 -2.08 11.60
N LEU A 113 -6.73 -2.03 10.34
CA LEU A 113 -7.51 -1.40 9.27
C LEU A 113 -8.79 -2.18 8.95
N LEU A 114 -8.73 -3.51 8.91
CA LEU A 114 -9.89 -4.36 8.68
C LEU A 114 -10.90 -4.28 9.83
N GLU A 115 -10.43 -4.27 11.08
CA GLU A 115 -11.28 -4.04 12.26
C GLU A 115 -11.96 -2.67 12.20
N TYR A 116 -11.23 -1.63 11.78
CA TYR A 116 -11.81 -0.31 11.54
C TYR A 116 -12.91 -0.33 10.48
N VAL A 117 -12.66 -0.92 9.31
CA VAL A 117 -13.62 -1.00 8.21
C VAL A 117 -14.87 -1.77 8.64
N LYS A 118 -14.69 -2.94 9.26
CA LYS A 118 -15.80 -3.75 9.81
C LYS A 118 -16.67 -2.96 10.78
N LYS A 119 -16.05 -2.15 11.65
CA LYS A 119 -16.76 -1.41 12.71
C LYS A 119 -17.42 -0.12 12.21
N TYR A 120 -16.74 0.62 11.35
CA TYR A 120 -17.08 2.01 11.04
C TYR A 120 -17.47 2.26 9.58
N GLN A 121 -17.36 1.26 8.70
CA GLN A 121 -17.64 1.41 7.26
C GLN A 121 -18.57 0.29 6.78
N PRO A 122 -19.80 0.17 7.33
CA PRO A 122 -20.72 -0.92 7.01
C PRO A 122 -21.17 -0.94 5.55
N ASN A 123 -21.05 0.18 4.84
CA ASN A 123 -21.47 0.35 3.45
C ASN A 123 -20.29 0.33 2.46
N ILE A 124 -19.11 -0.12 2.89
CA ILE A 124 -17.95 -0.18 2.00
C ILE A 124 -18.26 -1.04 0.76
N GLU A 125 -17.98 -0.53 -0.43
CA GLU A 125 -18.26 -1.26 -1.67
C GLU A 125 -17.10 -2.16 -2.08
N LYS A 126 -15.86 -1.73 -1.78
CA LYS A 126 -14.67 -2.51 -2.07
C LYS A 126 -13.49 -2.15 -1.17
N PHE A 127 -12.78 -3.17 -0.71
CA PHE A 127 -11.50 -3.07 -0.05
C PHE A 127 -10.45 -3.79 -0.89
N VAL A 128 -9.39 -3.11 -1.31
CA VAL A 128 -8.30 -3.71 -2.09
C VAL A 128 -7.05 -3.79 -1.25
N THR A 129 -6.57 -5.01 -1.03
CA THR A 129 -5.27 -5.29 -0.42
C THR A 129 -4.21 -5.34 -1.52
N PHE A 130 -3.27 -4.40 -1.49
CA PHE A 130 -2.15 -4.39 -2.42
C PHE A 130 -1.01 -5.28 -1.89
N SER A 131 -0.77 -6.40 -2.57
CA SER A 131 0.23 -7.41 -2.24
C SER A 131 1.31 -7.51 -3.34
N THR A 132 2.13 -8.54 -3.25
CA THR A 132 3.32 -8.75 -4.10
C THR A 132 3.31 -10.17 -4.67
N ASP A 133 3.98 -10.38 -5.81
CA ASP A 133 4.25 -11.71 -6.35
C ASP A 133 5.24 -12.52 -5.47
N GLU A 134 6.08 -11.85 -4.69
CA GLU A 134 7.03 -12.51 -3.78
C GLU A 134 6.39 -13.46 -2.75
N VAL A 135 5.08 -13.37 -2.52
CA VAL A 135 4.35 -14.33 -1.66
C VAL A 135 4.43 -15.76 -2.20
N PHE A 136 4.65 -15.95 -3.50
CA PHE A 136 4.83 -17.27 -4.10
C PHE A 136 6.27 -17.80 -3.95
N GLY A 137 7.21 -16.96 -3.58
CA GLY A 137 8.64 -17.29 -3.58
C GLY A 137 9.24 -17.30 -5.00
N PRO A 138 10.51 -17.72 -5.14
CA PRO A 138 11.18 -17.75 -6.43
C PRO A 138 10.57 -18.80 -7.35
N ALA A 139 10.15 -18.37 -8.53
CA ALA A 139 9.64 -19.28 -9.55
C ALA A 139 10.78 -20.15 -10.12
N PRO A 140 10.62 -21.48 -10.19
CA PRO A 140 11.49 -22.32 -10.98
C PRO A 140 11.48 -21.93 -12.46
N ILE A 141 12.52 -22.31 -13.21
CA ILE A 141 12.61 -22.02 -14.64
C ILE A 141 11.38 -22.58 -15.37
N GLY A 142 10.68 -21.73 -16.11
CA GLY A 142 9.49 -22.09 -16.89
C GLY A 142 8.19 -22.18 -16.09
N VAL A 143 8.20 -21.78 -14.82
CA VAL A 143 6.99 -21.71 -13.98
C VAL A 143 6.46 -20.28 -13.95
N GLU A 144 5.17 -20.12 -14.21
CA GLU A 144 4.42 -18.89 -14.03
C GLU A 144 3.32 -19.16 -13.00
N TYR A 145 3.38 -18.46 -11.85
CA TYR A 145 2.40 -18.65 -10.79
C TYR A 145 1.04 -18.05 -11.16
N LYS A 146 -0.02 -18.78 -10.83
CA LYS A 146 -1.42 -18.35 -10.91
C LYS A 146 -1.95 -17.95 -9.54
N GLU A 147 -3.09 -17.25 -9.51
CA GLU A 147 -3.67 -16.70 -8.29
C GLU A 147 -4.00 -17.78 -7.23
N GLY A 148 -4.32 -18.99 -7.67
CA GLY A 148 -4.64 -20.14 -6.83
C GLY A 148 -3.43 -20.97 -6.37
N ASP A 149 -2.23 -20.66 -6.85
CA ASP A 149 -1.03 -21.41 -6.46
C ASP A 149 -0.67 -21.15 -4.99
N THR A 150 0.06 -22.10 -4.41
CA THR A 150 0.43 -22.05 -2.99
C THR A 150 1.43 -20.92 -2.75
N CYS A 151 1.14 -20.06 -1.77
CA CYS A 151 2.12 -19.09 -1.30
C CYS A 151 3.28 -19.82 -0.60
N ASN A 152 4.51 -19.49 -0.97
CA ASN A 152 5.73 -20.05 -0.40
C ASN A 152 6.78 -18.94 -0.20
N PRO A 153 6.51 -17.96 0.69
CA PRO A 153 7.34 -16.79 0.87
C PRO A 153 8.77 -17.17 1.29
N SER A 154 9.77 -16.51 0.72
CA SER A 154 11.19 -16.84 0.91
C SER A 154 11.93 -15.92 1.88
N ASN A 155 11.27 -14.85 2.36
CA ASN A 155 11.88 -13.83 3.23
C ASN A 155 10.84 -13.20 4.19
N PRO A 156 11.26 -12.51 5.26
CA PRO A 156 10.32 -11.95 6.24
C PRO A 156 9.34 -10.91 5.68
N TYR A 157 9.74 -10.12 4.67
CA TYR A 157 8.84 -9.22 3.97
C TYR A 157 7.71 -9.99 3.26
N SER A 158 8.05 -10.92 2.38
CA SER A 158 7.07 -11.73 1.64
C SER A 158 6.16 -12.53 2.57
N ALA A 159 6.69 -13.08 3.67
CA ALA A 159 5.91 -13.77 4.68
C ALA A 159 4.91 -12.82 5.39
N SER A 160 5.34 -11.60 5.71
CA SER A 160 4.44 -10.60 6.30
C SER A 160 3.34 -10.14 5.32
N LYS A 161 3.63 -10.09 4.02
CA LYS A 161 2.64 -9.78 2.96
C LYS A 161 1.65 -10.93 2.77
N GLU A 162 2.13 -12.17 2.84
CA GLU A 162 1.26 -13.36 2.85
C GLU A 162 0.35 -13.38 4.10
N GLY A 163 0.87 -13.01 5.27
CA GLY A 163 0.05 -12.79 6.47
C GLY A 163 -1.02 -11.70 6.32
N GLN A 164 -0.68 -10.59 5.64
CA GLN A 164 -1.63 -9.55 5.25
C GLN A 164 -2.74 -10.08 4.33
N GLU A 165 -2.41 -10.96 3.38
CA GLU A 165 -3.41 -11.62 2.54
C GLU A 165 -4.29 -12.58 3.33
N ALA A 166 -3.69 -13.41 4.19
CA ALA A 166 -4.38 -14.41 4.99
C ALA A 166 -5.44 -13.76 5.89
N ILE A 167 -5.08 -12.68 6.61
CA ILE A 167 -6.05 -11.96 7.46
C ILE A 167 -7.13 -11.27 6.62
N SER A 168 -6.79 -10.73 5.45
CA SER A 168 -7.75 -10.14 4.52
C SER A 168 -8.78 -11.18 4.04
N LYS A 169 -8.33 -12.37 3.63
CA LYS A 169 -9.20 -13.49 3.22
C LYS A 169 -10.10 -13.93 4.37
N ALA A 170 -9.55 -14.04 5.58
CA ALA A 170 -10.32 -14.44 6.77
C ALA A 170 -11.44 -13.44 7.08
N PHE A 171 -11.20 -12.13 6.92
CA PHE A 171 -12.23 -11.11 7.13
C PHE A 171 -13.28 -11.11 6.03
N ALA A 172 -12.89 -11.35 4.77
CA ALA A 172 -13.84 -11.51 3.67
C ALA A 172 -14.79 -12.67 3.94
N PHE A 173 -14.25 -13.82 4.35
CA PHE A 173 -15.04 -15.02 4.63
C PHE A 173 -15.91 -14.88 5.90
N SER A 174 -15.32 -14.40 6.99
CA SER A 174 -15.98 -14.41 8.31
C SER A 174 -16.98 -13.27 8.49
N PHE A 175 -16.73 -12.12 7.85
CA PHE A 175 -17.52 -10.90 8.05
C PHE A 175 -18.15 -10.36 6.75
N GLY A 176 -17.95 -11.03 5.62
CA GLY A 176 -18.55 -10.63 4.34
C GLY A 176 -17.98 -9.33 3.76
N LEU A 177 -16.80 -8.89 4.20
CA LEU A 177 -16.19 -7.68 3.64
C LEU A 177 -15.84 -7.87 2.15
N PRO A 178 -16.13 -6.89 1.26
CA PRO A 178 -15.89 -7.01 -0.18
C PRO A 178 -14.42 -6.78 -0.52
N ILE A 179 -13.58 -7.76 -0.17
CA ILE A 179 -12.13 -7.68 -0.28
C ILE A 179 -11.65 -8.25 -1.63
N MET A 180 -10.75 -7.53 -2.27
CA MET A 180 -9.96 -7.96 -3.43
C MET A 180 -8.48 -7.90 -3.07
N ILE A 181 -7.70 -8.89 -3.52
CA ILE A 181 -6.25 -8.91 -3.32
C ILE A 181 -5.61 -8.80 -4.69
N THR A 182 -4.67 -7.86 -4.85
CA THR A 182 -3.85 -7.75 -6.05
C THR A 182 -2.43 -8.17 -5.71
N ARG A 183 -1.79 -8.97 -6.57
CA ARG A 183 -0.38 -9.32 -6.46
C ARG A 183 0.32 -8.73 -7.69
N THR A 184 1.29 -7.85 -7.48
CA THR A 184 2.02 -7.20 -8.57
C THR A 184 3.48 -7.60 -8.55
N MET A 185 4.08 -7.70 -9.73
CA MET A 185 5.53 -7.77 -9.89
C MET A 185 6.20 -6.44 -9.48
N ASN A 186 7.53 -6.40 -9.55
CA ASN A 186 8.33 -5.21 -9.31
C ASN A 186 7.82 -4.00 -10.11
N CYS A 187 7.27 -3.01 -9.40
CA CYS A 187 6.90 -1.73 -9.99
C CYS A 187 8.15 -0.88 -10.21
N ILE A 188 8.24 -0.24 -11.38
CA ILE A 188 9.32 0.65 -11.76
C ILE A 188 8.69 1.92 -12.35
N GLY A 189 9.22 3.09 -12.00
CA GLY A 189 8.68 4.35 -12.51
C GLY A 189 9.28 5.59 -11.85
N GLU A 190 8.85 6.75 -12.34
CA GLU A 190 9.28 8.05 -11.83
C GLU A 190 8.98 8.20 -10.34
N ARG A 191 9.84 8.93 -9.62
CA ARG A 191 9.71 9.20 -8.18
C ARG A 191 9.80 7.94 -7.28
N GLN A 192 10.29 6.81 -7.82
CA GLN A 192 10.70 5.64 -7.03
C GLN A 192 11.88 5.99 -6.12
N HIS A 193 11.89 5.45 -4.90
CA HIS A 193 12.94 5.74 -3.93
C HIS A 193 14.32 5.23 -4.43
N PRO A 194 15.41 6.01 -4.27
CA PRO A 194 16.71 5.71 -4.86
C PRO A 194 17.43 4.49 -4.26
N GLU A 195 16.89 3.87 -3.20
CA GLU A 195 17.42 2.60 -2.68
C GLU A 195 17.08 1.39 -3.58
N LYS A 196 16.05 1.51 -4.44
CA LYS A 196 15.63 0.42 -5.32
C LYS A 196 16.60 0.25 -6.48
N PHE A 197 16.69 -0.98 -7.00
CA PHE A 197 17.73 -1.39 -7.96
C PHE A 197 17.86 -0.47 -9.18
N ILE A 198 16.76 -0.18 -9.88
CA ILE A 198 16.78 0.66 -11.09
C ILE A 198 17.24 2.09 -10.79
N PRO A 199 16.61 2.87 -9.89
CA PRO A 199 17.07 4.23 -9.62
C PRO A 199 18.47 4.30 -9.00
N LYS A 200 18.88 3.30 -8.19
CA LYS A 200 20.25 3.18 -7.68
C LYS A 200 21.26 3.01 -8.82
N THR A 201 20.95 2.13 -9.77
CA THR A 201 21.80 1.83 -10.94
C THR A 201 21.93 3.05 -11.84
N VAL A 202 20.82 3.71 -12.17
CA VAL A 202 20.82 4.94 -12.99
C VAL A 202 21.68 6.02 -12.32
N LYS A 203 21.52 6.23 -11.01
CA LYS A 203 22.32 7.21 -10.26
C LYS A 203 23.81 6.88 -10.30
N ALA A 204 24.21 5.62 -10.07
CA ALA A 204 25.60 5.21 -10.11
C ALA A 204 26.25 5.48 -11.48
N ILE A 205 25.54 5.14 -12.56
CA ILE A 205 25.99 5.40 -13.94
C ILE A 205 26.18 6.91 -14.19
N LEU A 206 25.20 7.74 -13.81
CA LEU A 206 25.27 9.19 -14.00
C LEU A 206 26.40 9.83 -13.19
N GLU A 207 26.75 9.27 -12.03
CA GLU A 207 27.85 9.73 -11.19
C GLU A 207 29.21 9.13 -11.59
N GLY A 208 29.28 8.28 -12.62
CA GLY A 208 30.50 7.57 -13.01
C GLY A 208 31.03 6.61 -11.94
N LYS A 209 30.14 6.10 -11.09
CA LYS A 209 30.47 5.17 -10.00
C LYS A 209 30.11 3.72 -10.37
N PRO A 210 30.78 2.72 -9.78
CA PRO A 210 30.39 1.32 -9.93
C PRO A 210 28.95 1.06 -9.46
N VAL A 211 28.25 0.17 -10.17
CA VAL A 211 26.96 -0.37 -9.73
C VAL A 211 27.25 -1.47 -8.71
N VAL A 212 26.89 -1.22 -7.45
CA VAL A 212 27.08 -2.13 -6.31
C VAL A 212 25.74 -2.49 -5.70
#